data_AF-A0A377W163-F1
#
_entry.id   AF-A0A377W163-F1
#
_cell.length_a   1.000
_cell.length_b   1.000
_cell.length_c   1.000
_cell.angle_alpha   90.00
_cell.angle_beta   90.00
_cell.angle_gamma   90.00
#
_symmetry.space_group_name_H-M   'P 1'
#
loop_
_entity.id
_entity.type
_entity.pdbx_description
1 polymer ?
#
loop_
_entity_poly.entity_id
_entity_poly.type
_entity_poly.pdbx_seq_one_letter_code
_entity_poly.pdbx_strand_id
1 'polypeptide(L)' 'MKTFKTPTHPNSLALSEDGKTLYVSVKQASSREKEATAPDDVIRIAL' A
#
# COMPACT_ATOMS: atom_id res chain seq x y z
N MET A 1 -8.02 -16.42 8.02
CA MET A 1 -7.49 -15.04 7.92
C MET A 1 -6.19 -15.08 7.13
N LYS A 2 -6.06 -14.34 6.02
CA LYS A 2 -4.80 -14.18 5.29
C LYS A 2 -4.20 -12.81 5.63
N THR A 3 -2.91 -12.76 5.94
CA THR A 3 -2.19 -11.52 6.24
C THR A 3 -1.09 -11.33 5.20
N PHE A 4 -1.09 -10.19 4.52
CA PHE A 4 -0.09 -9.86 3.50
C PHE A 4 0.98 -8.94 4.09
N LYS A 5 2.25 -9.21 3.76
CA LYS A 5 3.34 -8.29 4.08
C LYS A 5 3.35 -7.17 3.04
N THR A 6 3.16 -5.94 3.49
CA THR A 6 3.14 -4.74 2.65
C THR A 6 4.09 -3.66 3.19
N PRO A 7 5.40 -3.96 3.34
CA PRO A 7 6.37 -2.95 3.74
C PRO A 7 6.45 -1.83 2.68
N THR A 8 6.77 -0.58 3.04
CA THR A 8 7.26 -0.14 4.36
C THR A 8 6.12 0.31 5.29
N HIS A 9 5.22 1.16 4.81
CA HIS A 9 4.09 1.69 5.59
C HIS A 9 2.76 1.64 4.80
N PRO A 10 1.94 0.59 4.95
CA PRO A 10 0.63 0.54 4.30
C PRO A 10 -0.31 1.62 4.85
N ASN A 11 -1.05 2.30 3.97
CA ASN A 11 -1.77 3.53 4.32
C ASN A 11 -3.28 3.48 4.03
N SER A 12 -3.67 3.20 2.78
CA SER A 12 -5.09 3.19 2.39
C SER A 12 -5.45 1.96 1.59
N LEU A 13 -6.74 1.63 1.61
CA LEU A 13 -7.32 0.45 0.95
C LEU A 13 -8.40 0.88 -0.02
N ALA A 14 -8.44 0.24 -1.19
CA ALA A 14 -9.55 0.34 -2.13
C ALA A 14 -9.85 -1.06 -2.68
N LEU A 15 -11.13 -1.38 -2.83
CA LEU A 15 -11.58 -2.66 -3.37
C LEU A 15 -12.20 -2.44 -4.75
N SER A 16 -11.92 -3.34 -5.70
CA SER A 16 -12.63 -3.35 -6.99
C SER A 16 -14.13 -3.59 -6.79
N GLU A 17 -14.93 -3.11 -7.74
CA GLU A 17 -16.39 -3.25 -7.70
C GLU A 17 -16.85 -4.71 -7.55
N ASP A 18 -16.14 -5.64 -8.21
CA ASP A 18 -16.42 -7.08 -8.12
C ASP A 18 -15.91 -7.76 -6.84
N GLY A 19 -15.23 -7.02 -5.96
CA GLY A 19 -14.69 -7.52 -4.69
C GLY A 19 -13.49 -8.46 -4.82
N LYS A 20 -12.94 -8.67 -6.02
CA LYS A 20 -11.87 -9.67 -6.27
C LYS A 20 -10.46 -9.09 -6.22
N THR A 21 -10.31 -7.78 -6.22
CA THR A 21 -9.01 -7.11 -6.20
C THR A 21 -8.96 -6.06 -5.10
N LEU A 22 -8.01 -6.22 -4.18
CA LEU A 22 -7.66 -5.22 -3.18
C LEU A 22 -6.44 -4.42 -3.66
N TYR A 23 -6.56 -3.10 -3.65
CA TYR A 23 -5.48 -2.15 -3.87
C TYR A 23 -5.05 -1.53 -2.53
N VAL A 24 -3.75 -1.52 -2.29
CA VAL A 24 -3.15 -0.96 -1.06
C VAL A 24 -2.13 0.10 -1.45
N SER A 25 -2.32 1.34 -1.01
CA SER A 25 -1.26 2.35 -1.12
C SER A 25 -0.24 2.15 0.00
N VAL A 26 1.04 2.15 -0.36
CA VAL A 26 2.15 1.92 0.56
C VAL A 26 3.11 3.08 0.48
N LYS A 27 3.33 3.72 1.62
CA LYS A 27 4.21 4.87 1.73
C LYS A 27 5.65 4.47 1.96
N GLN A 28 6.57 5.20 1.34
CA GLN A 28 7.98 5.14 1.69
C GLN A 28 8.22 5.72 3.09
N ALA A 29 9.35 5.35 3.69
CA ALA A 29 9.78 5.99 4.93
C ALA A 29 10.07 7.47 4.67
N SER A 30 9.32 8.36 5.32
CA SER A 30 9.46 9.81 5.19
C SER A 30 9.21 10.47 6.55
N SER A 31 10.00 11.48 6.89
CA SER A 31 9.76 12.38 8.03
C SER A 31 9.70 13.84 7.54
N ARG A 32 9.48 14.78 8.47
CA ARG A 32 9.51 16.23 8.15
C ARG A 32 10.91 16.74 7.86
N GLU A 33 11.92 16.12 8.47
CA GLU A 33 13.33 16.47 8.34
C GLU A 33 13.99 15.78 7.15
N LYS A 34 13.45 14.63 6.73
CA LYS A 34 13.97 13.85 5.59
C LYS A 34 12.81 13.25 4.79
N GLU A 35 12.56 13.85 3.64
CA GLU A 35 11.56 13.36 2.69
C GLU A 35 12.01 12.07 2.00
N ALA A 36 11.03 11.25 1.60
CA ALA A 36 11.27 10.12 0.73
C ALA A 36 11.75 10.60 -0.65
N THR A 37 12.76 9.92 -1.19
CA THR A 37 13.33 10.24 -2.51
C THR A 37 12.76 9.37 -3.63
N ALA A 38 12.12 8.26 -3.29
CA ALA A 38 11.44 7.36 -4.20
C ALA A 38 9.92 7.56 -4.09
N PRO A 39 9.15 7.28 -5.17
CA PRO A 39 7.70 7.33 -5.12
C PRO A 39 7.11 6.26 -4.18
N ASP A 40 5.90 6.53 -3.71
CA ASP A 40 5.05 5.55 -3.02
C ASP A 40 4.60 4.45 -4.01
N ASP A 41 4.26 3.28 -3.48
CA ASP A 41 3.82 2.13 -4.27
C ASP A 41 2.32 1.88 -4.13
N VAL A 42 1.76 1.16 -5.11
CA VAL A 42 0.43 0.55 -5.00
C VAL A 42 0.54 -0.95 -5.21
N ILE A 43 0.12 -1.73 -4.22
CA ILE A 43 0.09 -3.18 -4.29
C ILE A 43 -1.31 -3.62 -4.74
N ARG A 44 -1.35 -4.49 -5.75
CA ARG A 44 -2.57 -5.15 -6.22
C ARG A 44 -2.61 -6.60 -5.73
N ILE A 45 -3.66 -6.96 -5.00
CA ILE A 45 -3.86 -8.30 -4.42
C ILE A 45 -5.14 -8.91 -5.00
N ALA A 46 -5.04 -10.08 -5.63
CA ALA A 46 -6.22 -10.88 -5.98
C ALA A 46 -6.68 -11.69 -4.76
N LEU A 47 -7.97 -11.60 -4.43
CA LEU A 47 -8.57 -12.19 -3.21
C LEU A 47 -9.11 -13.61 -3.42
#